data_AF-A0A1N7M8B2-F1
#
_entry.id   AF-A0A1N7M8B2-F1
#
_cell.length_a   1.000
_cell.length_b   1.000
_cell.length_c   1.000
_cell.angle_alpha   90.00
_cell.angle_beta   90.00
_cell.angle_gamma   90.00
#
_symmetry.space_group_name_H-M   'P 1'
#
loop_
_entity.id
_entity.type
_entity.pdbx_description
1 polymer ?
#
loop_
_entity_poly.entity_id
_entity_poly.type
_entity_poly.pdbx_seq_one_letter_code
_entity_poly.pdbx_strand_id
1 'polypeptide(L)'
;MCARAIGRCGGEYPLQRKVSGARAGILGLGRIGREIADRLAAFKMEIHYHSRARKDTPGWIYHADPVSLAKAVDFLVVALVGGPATRGYVSRPFRPGGIC
;
A
#
# COMPACT_ATOMS: atom_id res chain seq x y z
N MET A 1 -27.18 -4.75 10.66
CA MET A 1 -26.31 -5.74 11.35
C MET A 1 -25.07 -5.00 11.84
N CYS A 2 -24.84 -5.02 13.16
CA CYS A 2 -23.86 -4.31 14.01
C CYS A 2 -22.84 -3.39 13.32
N ALA A 3 -23.01 -2.06 13.31
CA ALA A 3 -22.85 -1.09 14.41
C ALA A 3 -21.37 -0.81 14.78
N ARG A 4 -20.97 0.44 14.47
CA ARG A 4 -19.79 1.17 14.97
C ARG A 4 -19.51 0.86 16.45
N ALA A 5 -18.29 0.46 16.77
CA ALA A 5 -17.78 0.46 18.14
C ALA A 5 -16.41 1.17 18.20
N ILE A 6 -16.45 2.46 18.51
CA ILE A 6 -15.33 3.16 19.15
C ILE A 6 -15.40 2.78 20.64
N GLY A 7 -14.37 2.08 21.12
CA GLY A 7 -14.43 1.20 22.28
C GLY A 7 -14.74 1.88 23.62
N ARG A 8 -15.79 1.36 24.28
CA ARG A 8 -15.81 1.12 25.73
C ARG A 8 -14.80 0.01 26.06
N CYS A 9 -14.13 0.14 27.20
CA CYS A 9 -13.33 -0.94 27.79
C CYS A 9 -14.24 -2.14 28.11
N GLY A 10 -14.14 -3.25 27.36
CA GLY A 10 -14.81 -4.52 27.72
C GLY A 10 -15.49 -5.32 26.60
N GLY A 11 -15.35 -4.95 25.32
CA GLY A 11 -15.87 -5.76 24.20
C GLY A 11 -14.78 -6.60 23.55
N GLU A 12 -15.11 -7.81 23.09
CA GLU A 12 -14.19 -8.68 22.32
C GLU A 12 -13.75 -7.98 21.03
N TYR A 13 -12.44 -7.92 20.79
CA TYR A 13 -11.85 -7.23 19.65
C TYR A 13 -11.84 -8.19 18.46
N PRO A 14 -12.40 -7.83 17.28
CA PRO A 14 -12.39 -8.72 16.12
C PRO A 14 -10.94 -8.97 15.66
N LEU A 15 -10.69 -10.20 15.20
CA LEU A 15 -9.39 -10.59 14.65
C LEU A 15 -8.99 -9.67 13.50
N GLN A 16 -7.80 -9.08 13.62
CA GLN A 16 -7.27 -8.14 12.64
C GLN A 16 -6.39 -8.86 11.60
N ARG A 17 -6.11 -8.15 10.51
CA ARG A 17 -5.22 -8.61 9.46
C ARG A 17 -3.75 -8.54 9.91
N LYS A 18 -3.02 -9.63 9.67
CA LYS A 18 -1.56 -9.66 9.85
C LYS A 18 -0.87 -8.88 8.73
N VAL A 19 0.10 -8.04 9.12
CA VAL A 19 0.91 -7.23 8.19
C VAL A 19 2.20 -7.95 7.80
N SER A 20 2.82 -8.68 8.73
CA SER A 20 4.08 -9.38 8.46
C SER A 20 3.91 -10.49 7.42
N GLY A 21 4.77 -10.50 6.41
CA GLY A 21 4.72 -11.46 5.29
C GLY A 21 3.71 -11.12 4.19
N ALA A 22 2.96 -10.03 4.31
CA ALA A 22 2.05 -9.58 3.26
C ALA A 22 2.80 -8.76 2.18
N ARG A 23 2.13 -8.50 1.06
CA ARG A 23 2.69 -7.73 -0.06
C ARG A 23 2.38 -6.25 0.11
N ALA A 24 3.41 -5.41 0.08
CA ALA A 24 3.29 -3.96 0.18
C ALA A 24 3.61 -3.29 -1.16
N GLY A 25 2.76 -2.37 -1.59
CA GLY A 25 2.93 -1.58 -2.80
C GLY A 25 3.15 -0.11 -2.49
N ILE A 26 4.18 0.50 -3.09
CA ILE A 26 4.51 1.90 -2.89
C ILE A 26 4.34 2.67 -4.21
N LEU A 27 3.38 3.58 -4.23
CA LEU A 27 3.21 4.54 -5.32
C LEU A 27 4.11 5.74 -5.07
N GLY A 28 5.18 5.87 -5.85
CA GLY A 28 6.14 6.96 -5.73
C GLY A 28 7.35 6.60 -4.89
N LEU A 29 8.45 6.24 -5.55
CA LEU A 29 9.71 5.90 -4.90
C LEU A 29 10.69 7.10 -4.83
N GLY A 30 10.29 8.13 -4.09
CA GLY A 30 11.14 9.25 -3.70
C GLY A 30 11.93 8.98 -2.42
N ARG A 31 12.42 10.03 -1.75
CA ARG A 31 13.10 9.90 -0.44
C ARG A 31 12.20 9.23 0.60
N ILE A 32 10.96 9.71 0.75
CA ILE A 32 9.98 9.18 1.70
C ILE A 32 9.56 7.76 1.31
N GLY A 33 9.32 7.51 0.02
CA GLY A 33 8.91 6.18 -0.46
C GLY A 33 9.97 5.10 -0.19
N ARG A 34 11.26 5.43 -0.33
CA ARG A 34 12.38 4.54 0.01
C ARG A 34 12.39 4.19 1.50
N GLU A 35 12.31 5.22 2.34
CA GLU A 35 12.28 5.08 3.79
C GLU A 35 11.10 4.23 4.29
N ILE A 36 9.94 4.38 3.67
CA ILE A 36 8.77 3.54 3.97
C ILE A 36 9.03 2.10 3.55
N ALA A 37 9.58 1.88 2.35
CA ALA A 37 9.92 0.55 1.85
C ALA A 37 10.88 -0.19 2.78
N ASP A 38 11.92 0.49 3.27
CA ASP A 38 12.92 -0.10 4.15
C ASP A 38 12.31 -0.54 5.49
N ARG A 39 11.38 0.26 6.05
CA ARG A 39 10.62 -0.12 7.25
C ARG A 39 9.72 -1.33 7.00
N LEU A 40 9.04 -1.39 5.85
CA LEU A 40 8.18 -2.52 5.48
C LEU A 40 8.98 -3.79 5.20
N ALA A 41 10.19 -3.67 4.64
CA ALA A 41 11.10 -4.79 4.44
C ALA A 41 11.51 -5.42 5.79
N ALA A 42 11.70 -4.61 6.84
CA ALA A 42 11.96 -5.12 8.19
C ALA A 42 10.80 -5.97 8.76
N PHE A 43 9.56 -5.71 8.32
CA PHE A 43 8.39 -6.54 8.64
C PHE A 43 8.30 -7.83 7.79
N LYS A 44 9.35 -8.17 7.03
CA LYS A 44 9.41 -9.30 6.09
C LYS A 44 8.31 -9.24 5.02
N MET A 45 7.93 -8.04 4.60
CA MET A 45 6.96 -7.86 3.52
C MET A 45 7.64 -7.91 2.16
N GLU A 46 6.92 -8.40 1.16
CA GLU A 46 7.36 -8.32 -0.23
C GLU A 46 7.08 -6.91 -0.76
N ILE A 47 8.12 -6.22 -1.23
CA ILE A 47 8.02 -4.82 -1.63
C ILE A 47 7.86 -4.70 -3.14
N HIS A 48 6.74 -4.11 -3.53
CA HIS A 48 6.42 -3.72 -4.89
C HIS A 48 6.38 -2.20 -4.95
N TYR A 49 6.79 -1.62 -6.08
CA TYR A 49 6.72 -0.17 -6.25
C TYR A 49 6.38 0.23 -7.68
N HIS A 50 5.81 1.42 -7.80
CA HIS A 50 5.61 2.08 -9.08
C HIS A 50 6.15 3.51 -9.01
N SER A 51 6.87 3.90 -10.05
CA SER A 51 7.42 5.24 -10.21
C SER A 51 7.51 5.57 -11.69
N ARG A 52 7.52 6.86 -12.02
CA ARG A 52 7.65 7.34 -13.41
C ARG A 52 8.91 6.82 -14.14
N ALA A 53 9.97 6.53 -13.40
CA ALA A 53 11.17 5.91 -13.92
C ALA A 53 11.58 4.78 -12.97
N ARG A 54 12.07 3.66 -13.53
CA ARG A 54 12.63 2.56 -12.75
C ARG A 54 13.83 3.08 -11.94
N LYS A 55 13.92 2.63 -10.69
CA LYS A 55 15.00 3.00 -9.78
C LYS A 55 15.87 1.79 -9.50
N ASP A 56 17.11 2.05 -9.08
CA ASP A 56 17.97 0.99 -8.62
C ASP A 56 17.54 0.54 -7.21
N THR A 57 16.94 -0.64 -7.16
CA THR A 57 16.29 -1.19 -5.97
C THR A 57 16.63 -2.68 -5.91
N PRO A 58 17.53 -3.12 -5.01
CA PRO A 58 17.86 -4.52 -4.88
C PRO A 58 16.68 -5.27 -4.22
N GLY A 59 16.11 -6.23 -4.95
CA GLY A 59 15.08 -7.13 -4.41
C GLY A 59 13.65 -6.60 -4.37
N TRP A 60 13.36 -5.44 -4.97
CA TRP A 60 11.99 -4.90 -5.07
C TRP A 60 11.41 -5.07 -6.46
N ILE A 61 10.10 -5.35 -6.53
CA ILE A 61 9.40 -5.58 -7.80
C ILE A 61 8.89 -4.27 -8.35
N TYR A 62 9.38 -3.88 -9.53
CA TYR A 62 8.91 -2.70 -10.24
C TYR A 62 7.66 -3.00 -11.05
N HIS A 63 6.66 -2.12 -10.94
CA HIS A 63 5.43 -2.11 -11.74
C HIS A 63 5.41 -0.86 -12.61
N ALA A 64 5.22 -1.04 -13.93
CA ALA A 64 5.13 0.07 -14.88
C ALA A 64 3.80 0.82 -14.80
N ASP A 65 2.76 0.20 -14.23
CA ASP A 65 1.41 0.74 -14.14
C ASP A 65 0.91 0.73 -12.69
N PRO A 66 0.25 1.79 -12.20
CA PRO A 66 -0.26 1.84 -10.84
C PRO A 66 -1.40 0.84 -10.57
N VAL A 67 -2.17 0.44 -11.59
CA VAL A 67 -3.26 -0.55 -11.44
C VAL A 67 -2.67 -1.96 -11.34
N SER A 68 -1.61 -2.27 -12.08
CA SER A 68 -0.89 -3.54 -11.93
C SER A 68 -0.31 -3.69 -10.52
N LEU A 69 0.26 -2.60 -9.97
CA LEU A 69 0.71 -2.56 -8.58
C LEU A 69 -0.44 -2.86 -7.62
N ALA A 70 -1.58 -2.17 -7.76
CA ALA A 70 -2.73 -2.33 -6.88
C ALA A 70 -3.22 -3.78 -6.83
N LYS A 71 -3.31 -4.45 -7.99
CA LYS A 71 -3.76 -5.85 -8.09
C LYS A 71 -2.79 -6.84 -7.45
N ALA A 72 -1.50 -6.52 -7.42
CA ALA A 72 -0.46 -7.41 -6.94
C ALA A 72 -0.25 -7.34 -5.41
N VAL A 73 -0.74 -6.29 -4.73
CA VAL A 73 -0.40 -6.02 -3.33
C VAL A 73 -1.62 -6.04 -2.41
N ASP A 74 -1.37 -6.32 -1.14
CA ASP A 74 -2.39 -6.35 -0.10
C ASP A 74 -2.51 -5.00 0.63
N PHE A 75 -1.38 -4.29 0.75
CA PHE A 75 -1.29 -2.97 1.34
C PHE A 75 -0.69 -2.01 0.33
N LEU A 76 -1.33 -0.86 0.13
CA LEU A 76 -0.82 0.16 -0.77
C LEU A 76 -0.56 1.47 -0.02
N VAL A 77 0.66 1.97 -0.17
CA VAL A 77 1.10 3.26 0.36
C VAL A 77 1.27 4.26 -0.78
N VAL A 78 0.61 5.41 -0.66
CA VAL A 78 0.73 6.51 -1.62
C VAL A 78 1.76 7.51 -1.10
N ALA A 79 2.92 7.57 -1.74
CA ALA A 79 4.02 8.49 -1.44
C ALA A 79 4.38 9.38 -2.65
N LEU A 80 3.38 9.72 -3.46
CA LEU A 80 3.50 10.65 -4.58
C LEU A 80 3.51 12.09 -4.08
N VAL A 81 4.27 12.96 -4.75
CA VAL A 81 4.19 14.41 -4.52
C VAL A 81 2.80 14.87 -4.96
N GLY A 82 2.04 15.46 -4.04
CA GLY A 82 0.73 16.01 -4.34
C GLY A 82 0.83 17.20 -5.29
N GLY A 83 0.06 17.15 -6.38
CA GLY A 83 -0.08 18.25 -7.33
C GLY A 83 -1.27 18.06 -8.25
N PRO A 84 -1.55 19.03 -9.14
CA PRO A 84 -2.63 18.91 -10.11
C PRO A 84 -2.46 17.69 -11.02
N ALA A 85 -1.21 17.32 -11.34
CA ALA A 85 -0.87 16.13 -12.12
C ALA A 85 -1.15 14.79 -11.42
N THR A 86 -1.31 14.76 -10.09
CA THR A 86 -1.62 13.55 -9.31
C THR A 86 -3.04 13.57 -8.76
N ARG A 87 -3.88 14.51 -9.19
CA ARG A 87 -5.28 14.60 -8.79
C ARG A 87 -6.06 13.45 -9.44
N GLY A 88 -6.67 12.60 -8.62
CA GLY A 88 -7.39 11.41 -9.11
C GLY A 88 -6.48 10.26 -9.58
N TYR A 89 -5.18 10.33 -9.28
CA TYR A 89 -4.22 9.28 -9.65
C TYR A 89 -4.57 7.92 -9.02
N VAL A 90 -5.17 7.96 -7.83
CA VAL A 90 -5.82 6.81 -7.19
C VAL A 90 -7.33 7.04 -7.27
N SER A 91 -7.97 6.37 -8.22
CA SER A 91 -9.41 6.51 -8.52
C SER A 91 -10.16 5.19 -8.28
N ARG A 92 -11.49 5.17 -8.37
CA ARG A 92 -12.31 3.94 -8.16
C ARG A 92 -11.82 2.65 -8.85
N PRO A 93 -11.30 2.64 -10.10
CA PRO A 93 -10.76 1.42 -10.70
C PRO A 93 -9.52 0.86 -10.00
N PHE A 94 -8.90 1.64 -9.11
CA PHE A 94 -7.74 1.23 -8.32
C PHE A 94 -8.05 0.15 -7.27
N ARG A 95 -9.33 -0.13 -6.97
CA ARG A 95 -9.74 -1.06 -5.90
C ARG A 95 -9.29 -2.50 -6.21
N PRO A 96 -8.32 -3.08 -5.47
CA PRO A 96 -8.00 -4.48 -5.59
C PRO A 96 -8.94 -5.28 -4.70
N GLY A 97 -9.79 -6.10 -5.32
CA GLY A 97 -10.70 -7.01 -4.61
C GLY A 97 -11.87 -6.30 -3.93
N GLY A 98 -13.05 -6.42 -4.54
CA GLY A 98 -14.30 -6.14 -3.85
C GLY A 98 -14.43 -7.04 -2.63
N ILE A 99 -14.46 -6.44 -1.45
CA ILE A 99 -14.97 -7.07 -0.24
C ILE A 99 -16.13 -6.16 0.16
N CYS A 100 -17.34 -6.64 -0.10
CA CYS A 100 -18.57 -6.15 0.51
C CYS A 100 -18.69 -6.74 1.92
#